data_AF-A0A9D7FRJ2-F1
#
_entry.id   AF-A0A9D7FRJ2-F1
#
_cell.length_a   1.000
_cell.length_b   1.000
_cell.length_c   1.000
_cell.angle_alpha   90.00
_cell.angle_beta   90.00
_cell.angle_gamma   90.00
#
_symmetry.space_group_name_H-M   'P 1'
#
loop_
_entity.id
_entity.type
_entity.pdbx_description
1 polymer ?
#
loop_
_entity_poly.entity_id
_entity_poly.type
_entity_poly.pdbx_seq_one_letter_code
_entity_poly.pdbx_strand_id
1 'polypeptide(L)'
;MKLIGAVILIFISLMLSGCEVSKKVYTVVTDPDVPVGYPDQNPSEIEFTLLADKNINPNLEGEASPTDIQVIYLEDDSKLLSTDYYQVATEPLDKILGKNYIDHQDYTLEPGQFKPLKSMKIEAKTQFLAVIAHYTGSDTGEVYWMDIVDIDGVGQKYKILIHLRAGEVEIKKS
;
A
#
# COMPACT_ATOMS: atom_id res chain seq x y z
N MET A 1 33.07 -62.80 9.59
CA MET A 1 31.80 -62.40 8.95
C MET A 1 30.87 -61.58 9.86
N LYS A 2 30.75 -61.90 11.17
CA LYS A 2 29.89 -61.15 12.11
C LYS A 2 30.35 -59.70 12.40
N LEU A 3 31.66 -59.44 12.40
CA LEU A 3 32.23 -58.12 12.69
C LEU A 3 31.99 -57.08 11.57
N ILE A 4 31.98 -57.53 10.31
CA ILE A 4 31.81 -56.67 9.13
C ILE A 4 30.35 -56.21 9.01
N GLY A 5 29.39 -57.08 9.33
CA GLY A 5 27.97 -56.72 9.35
C GLY A 5 27.63 -55.67 10.41
N ALA A 6 28.29 -55.73 11.58
CA ALA A 6 28.10 -54.74 12.64
C ALA A 6 28.64 -53.35 12.25
N VAL A 7 29.79 -53.29 11.56
CA VAL A 7 30.39 -52.03 11.11
C VAL A 7 29.55 -51.38 10.00
N ILE A 8 28.97 -52.16 9.10
CA ILE A 8 28.08 -51.66 8.04
C ILE A 8 26.76 -51.12 8.63
N LEU A 9 26.20 -51.77 9.66
CA LEU A 9 24.99 -51.29 10.33
C LEU A 9 25.21 -49.95 11.06
N ILE A 10 26.37 -49.78 11.69
CA ILE A 10 26.75 -48.53 12.38
C ILE A 10 26.95 -47.40 11.36
N PHE A 11 27.57 -47.67 10.22
CA PHE A 11 27.78 -46.66 9.17
C PHE A 11 26.47 -46.18 8.52
N ILE A 12 25.47 -47.07 8.37
CA ILE A 12 24.14 -46.72 7.88
C ILE A 12 23.37 -45.86 8.89
N SER A 13 23.55 -46.10 10.20
CA SER A 13 22.88 -45.30 11.25
C SER A 13 23.41 -43.86 11.35
N LEU A 14 24.66 -43.62 10.95
CA LEU A 14 25.29 -42.30 10.96
C LEU A 14 24.89 -41.43 9.76
N MET A 15 24.29 -42.01 8.71
CA MET A 15 23.82 -41.30 7.52
C MET A 15 22.38 -40.77 7.65
N LEU A 16 21.68 -41.06 8.76
CA LEU A 16 20.31 -40.61 9.02
C LEU A 16 20.19 -39.32 9.84
N SER A 17 21.28 -38.57 10.03
CA SER A 17 21.21 -37.22 10.61
C SER A 17 20.60 -36.22 9.61
N GLY A 18 19.30 -36.33 9.41
CA GLY A 18 18.45 -35.34 8.75
C GLY A 18 18.33 -34.08 9.61
N CYS A 19 19.40 -33.29 9.67
CA CYS A 19 19.36 -31.93 10.17
C CYS A 19 18.76 -31.07 9.06
N GLU A 20 17.56 -30.51 9.28
CA GLU A 20 17.01 -29.26 8.72
C GLU A 20 15.52 -29.14 9.14
N VAL A 21 14.81 -30.26 9.37
CA VAL A 21 13.34 -30.27 9.63
C VAL A 21 12.95 -29.90 11.08
N SER A 22 13.83 -30.05 12.06
CA SER A 22 13.47 -29.97 13.49
C SER A 22 13.31 -28.54 14.03
N LYS A 23 13.98 -27.54 13.42
CA LYS A 23 13.98 -26.17 13.97
C LYS A 23 12.63 -25.48 13.83
N LYS A 24 11.96 -25.61 12.66
CA LYS A 24 10.67 -24.94 12.41
C LYS A 24 9.52 -25.51 13.24
N VAL A 25 9.51 -26.80 13.54
CA VAL A 25 8.45 -27.43 14.34
C VAL A 25 8.51 -26.95 15.80
N TYR A 26 9.70 -26.75 16.36
CA TYR A 26 9.85 -26.25 17.72
C TYR A 26 9.32 -24.82 17.86
N THR A 27 9.60 -23.93 16.90
CA THR A 27 9.17 -22.54 16.93
C THR A 27 7.64 -22.38 16.95
N VAL A 28 6.92 -23.22 16.19
CA VAL A 28 5.45 -23.19 16.11
C VAL A 28 4.79 -23.73 17.38
N VAL A 29 5.42 -24.69 18.08
CA VAL A 29 4.91 -25.20 19.36
C VAL A 29 5.08 -24.19 20.49
N THR A 30 6.14 -23.36 20.42
CA THR A 30 6.41 -22.32 21.42
C THR A 30 5.68 -21.00 21.17
N ASP A 31 5.26 -20.75 19.92
CA ASP A 31 4.55 -19.54 19.52
C ASP A 31 3.51 -19.88 18.43
N PRO A 32 2.24 -20.14 18.81
CA PRO A 32 1.19 -20.52 17.88
C PRO A 32 0.76 -19.39 16.92
N ASP A 33 1.23 -18.15 17.15
CA ASP A 33 0.97 -17.01 16.26
C ASP A 33 1.97 -16.93 15.08
N VAL A 34 2.97 -17.82 15.03
CA VAL A 34 3.90 -17.91 13.90
C VAL A 34 3.16 -18.47 12.67
N PRO A 35 3.02 -17.70 11.58
CA PRO A 35 2.28 -18.14 10.42
C PRO A 35 2.95 -19.37 9.76
N VAL A 36 2.18 -20.44 9.66
CA VAL A 36 2.59 -21.68 8.97
C VAL A 36 2.31 -21.56 7.47
N GLY A 37 3.36 -21.43 6.67
CA GLY A 37 3.27 -21.30 5.20
C GLY A 37 4.46 -20.54 4.61
N TYR A 38 4.55 -20.47 3.29
CA TYR A 38 5.42 -19.49 2.62
C TYR A 38 4.71 -18.12 2.66
N PRO A 39 5.46 -16.99 2.66
CA PRO A 39 4.85 -15.66 2.56
C PRO A 39 3.92 -15.63 1.35
N ASP A 40 2.70 -15.14 1.54
CA ASP A 40 1.71 -15.09 0.49
C ASP A 40 2.27 -14.25 -0.68
N GLN A 41 2.52 -14.90 -1.82
CA GLN A 41 3.05 -14.26 -3.03
C GLN A 41 1.93 -13.64 -3.89
N ASN A 42 0.68 -13.72 -3.42
CA ASN A 42 -0.43 -13.10 -4.12
C ASN A 42 -0.28 -11.58 -4.10
N PRO A 43 -0.71 -10.88 -5.18
CA PRO A 43 -0.78 -9.43 -5.15
C PRO A 43 -1.68 -8.96 -4.01
N SER A 44 -1.26 -7.90 -3.33
CA SER A 44 -2.01 -7.30 -2.24
C SER A 44 -3.39 -6.83 -2.70
N GLU A 45 -4.35 -6.84 -1.80
CA GLU A 45 -5.73 -6.37 -2.01
C GLU A 45 -5.96 -5.08 -1.22
N ILE A 46 -6.59 -4.09 -1.85
CA ILE A 46 -6.97 -2.82 -1.21
C ILE A 46 -8.48 -2.63 -1.29
N GLU A 47 -9.08 -2.30 -0.16
CA GLU A 47 -10.44 -1.77 -0.05
C GLU A 47 -10.39 -0.30 0.36
N PHE A 48 -10.82 0.59 -0.55
CA PHE A 48 -10.86 2.02 -0.30
C PHE A 48 -12.21 2.45 0.28
N THR A 49 -12.16 3.42 1.19
CA THR A 49 -13.30 4.24 1.61
C THR A 49 -12.95 5.69 1.37
N LEU A 50 -13.76 6.39 0.59
CA LEU A 50 -13.60 7.82 0.35
C LEU A 50 -14.58 8.57 1.25
N LEU A 51 -14.09 9.57 1.99
CA LEU A 51 -14.87 10.40 2.90
C LEU A 51 -14.56 11.87 2.64
N ALA A 52 -15.59 12.67 2.43
CA ALA A 52 -15.51 14.12 2.36
C ALA A 52 -16.24 14.75 3.55
N ASP A 53 -15.59 15.69 4.23
CA ASP A 53 -16.27 16.58 5.17
C ASP A 53 -17.30 17.46 4.43
N LYS A 54 -18.26 18.03 5.17
CA LYS A 54 -19.30 18.89 4.56
C LYS A 54 -18.78 20.23 4.07
N ASN A 55 -17.61 20.64 4.51
CA ASN A 55 -16.97 21.92 4.22
C ASN A 55 -15.70 21.75 3.35
N ILE A 56 -15.59 20.66 2.59
CA ILE A 56 -14.46 20.44 1.67
C ILE A 56 -14.38 21.57 0.64
N ASN A 57 -13.15 21.91 0.26
CA ASN A 57 -12.83 22.82 -0.85
C ASN A 57 -13.73 24.08 -0.87
N PRO A 58 -13.69 24.91 0.18
CA PRO A 58 -14.49 26.11 0.23
C PRO A 58 -14.04 27.08 -0.87
N ASN A 59 -15.00 27.67 -1.59
CA ASN A 59 -14.72 28.74 -2.54
C ASN A 59 -14.43 30.08 -1.80
N LEU A 60 -14.22 31.17 -2.55
CA LEU A 60 -13.95 32.50 -1.98
C LEU A 60 -15.06 33.03 -1.05
N GLU A 61 -16.28 32.51 -1.18
CA GLU A 61 -17.45 32.85 -0.34
C GLU A 61 -17.59 31.90 0.86
N GLY A 62 -16.72 30.89 0.99
CA GLY A 62 -16.74 29.89 2.05
C GLY A 62 -17.68 28.71 1.77
N GLU A 63 -18.26 28.63 0.58
CA GLU A 63 -19.18 27.55 0.23
C GLU A 63 -18.42 26.30 -0.20
N ALA A 64 -18.79 25.15 0.35
CA ALA A 64 -18.18 23.86 0.02
C ALA A 64 -18.42 23.49 -1.44
N SER A 65 -17.43 22.89 -2.08
CA SER A 65 -17.52 22.52 -3.50
C SER A 65 -17.02 21.09 -3.76
N PRO A 66 -17.45 20.45 -4.86
CA PRO A 66 -16.92 19.16 -5.27
C PRO A 66 -15.40 19.23 -5.44
N THR A 67 -14.72 18.12 -5.14
CA THR A 67 -13.26 18.03 -5.23
C THR A 67 -12.85 16.81 -6.01
N ASP A 68 -12.03 17.01 -7.04
CA ASP A 68 -11.41 15.94 -7.79
C ASP A 68 -10.18 15.43 -7.03
N ILE A 69 -10.04 14.11 -7.00
CA ILE A 69 -8.88 13.43 -6.42
C ILE A 69 -8.33 12.39 -7.38
N GLN A 70 -7.02 12.20 -7.30
CA GLN A 70 -6.30 11.14 -7.99
C GLN A 70 -5.62 10.25 -6.96
N VAL A 71 -5.96 8.96 -6.97
CA VAL A 71 -5.34 7.94 -6.12
C VAL A 71 -4.27 7.23 -6.94
N ILE A 72 -3.01 7.33 -6.55
CA ILE A 72 -1.85 7.00 -7.37
C ILE A 72 -1.06 5.85 -6.73
N TYR A 73 -0.66 4.88 -7.55
CA TYR A 73 0.19 3.76 -7.14
C TYR A 73 1.61 3.97 -7.67
N LEU A 74 2.60 3.86 -6.79
CA LEU A 74 4.00 4.14 -7.12
C LEU A 74 4.92 3.02 -6.67
N GLU A 75 6.01 2.84 -7.41
CA GLU A 75 7.15 2.02 -7.04
C GLU A 75 8.16 2.82 -6.18
N ASP A 76 8.23 4.14 -6.38
CA ASP A 76 9.11 5.06 -5.64
C ASP A 76 8.47 6.45 -5.57
N ASP A 77 8.59 7.11 -4.42
CA ASP A 77 7.92 8.38 -4.09
C ASP A 77 8.76 9.63 -4.37
N SER A 78 10.08 9.48 -4.57
CA SER A 78 11.05 10.59 -4.63
C SER A 78 10.66 11.66 -5.64
N LYS A 79 10.15 11.23 -6.80
CA LYS A 79 9.69 12.16 -7.84
C LYS A 79 8.44 12.92 -7.43
N LEU A 80 7.45 12.23 -6.87
CA LEU A 80 6.22 12.86 -6.42
C LEU A 80 6.52 13.89 -5.33
N LEU A 81 7.35 13.53 -4.34
CA LEU A 81 7.78 14.44 -3.27
C LEU A 81 8.57 15.66 -3.74
N SER A 82 9.20 15.58 -4.92
CA SER A 82 9.93 16.69 -5.54
C SER A 82 9.08 17.55 -6.48
N THR A 83 7.84 17.16 -6.73
CA THR A 83 6.95 17.80 -7.72
C THR A 83 6.08 18.85 -7.04
N ASP A 84 5.94 20.01 -7.65
CA ASP A 84 5.00 21.03 -7.19
C ASP A 84 3.57 20.80 -7.73
N TYR A 85 2.58 21.46 -7.12
CA TYR A 85 1.19 21.32 -7.54
C TYR A 85 0.96 21.77 -9.00
N TYR A 86 1.68 22.80 -9.47
CA TYR A 86 1.49 23.32 -10.81
C TYR A 86 1.84 22.26 -11.87
N GLN A 87 2.93 21.53 -11.68
CA GLN A 87 3.33 20.42 -12.55
C GLN A 87 2.26 19.31 -12.56
N VAL A 88 1.75 18.92 -11.39
CA VAL A 88 0.67 17.93 -11.27
C VAL A 88 -0.60 18.39 -11.99
N ALA A 89 -0.96 19.67 -11.86
CA ALA A 89 -2.19 20.20 -12.42
C ALA A 89 -2.13 20.43 -13.95
N THR A 90 -0.94 20.50 -14.53
CA THR A 90 -0.75 20.90 -15.94
C THR A 90 -0.10 19.84 -16.82
N GLU A 91 0.55 18.84 -16.22
CA GLU A 91 1.22 17.76 -16.93
C GLU A 91 0.64 16.38 -16.58
N PRO A 92 0.64 15.43 -17.52
CA PRO A 92 0.28 14.04 -17.22
C PRO A 92 1.15 13.42 -16.12
N LEU A 93 0.53 12.70 -15.19
CA LEU A 93 1.22 12.04 -14.06
C LEU A 93 2.31 11.05 -14.52
N ASP A 94 2.06 10.29 -15.58
CA ASP A 94 3.03 9.36 -16.15
C ASP A 94 4.29 10.06 -16.67
N LYS A 95 4.16 11.30 -17.16
CA LYS A 95 5.29 12.12 -17.61
C LYS A 95 6.12 12.64 -16.44
N ILE A 96 5.47 13.22 -15.42
CA ILE A 96 6.17 13.81 -14.26
C ILE A 96 6.85 12.71 -13.41
N LEU A 97 6.12 11.64 -13.12
CA LEU A 97 6.57 10.54 -12.27
C LEU A 97 7.40 9.50 -13.02
N GLY A 98 7.31 9.47 -14.35
CA GLY A 98 8.12 8.59 -15.20
C GLY A 98 7.92 7.11 -14.85
N LYS A 99 9.03 6.36 -14.78
CA LYS A 99 8.97 4.90 -14.57
C LYS A 99 8.47 4.47 -13.18
N ASN A 100 8.46 5.39 -12.22
CA ASN A 100 8.00 5.09 -10.85
C ASN A 100 6.48 5.07 -10.76
N TYR A 101 5.78 5.64 -11.74
CA TYR A 101 4.33 5.60 -11.85
C TYR A 101 3.86 4.23 -12.34
N ILE A 102 2.90 3.66 -11.61
CA ILE A 102 2.28 2.39 -11.96
C ILE A 102 0.92 2.65 -12.60
N ASP A 103 0.00 3.26 -11.85
CA ASP A 103 -1.34 3.60 -12.32
C ASP A 103 -1.97 4.68 -11.43
N HIS A 104 -3.14 5.20 -11.81
CA HIS A 104 -4.01 5.97 -10.92
C HIS A 104 -5.49 5.71 -11.17
N GLN A 105 -6.32 6.14 -10.22
CA GLN A 105 -7.77 6.27 -10.42
C GLN A 105 -8.24 7.67 -10.07
N ASP A 106 -9.13 8.19 -10.91
CA ASP A 106 -9.76 9.49 -10.71
C ASP A 106 -11.11 9.33 -10.01
N TYR A 107 -11.38 10.20 -9.04
CA TYR A 107 -12.67 10.30 -8.38
C TYR A 107 -13.04 11.77 -8.17
N THR A 108 -14.33 12.04 -8.16
CA THR A 108 -14.88 13.30 -7.65
C THR A 108 -15.68 13.00 -6.39
N LEU A 109 -15.46 13.78 -5.33
CA LEU A 109 -16.25 13.73 -4.11
C LEU A 109 -17.13 14.97 -3.95
N GLU A 110 -18.39 14.72 -3.61
CA GLU A 110 -19.34 15.75 -3.18
C GLU A 110 -19.16 16.08 -1.70
N PRO A 111 -19.48 17.32 -1.26
CA PRO A 111 -19.45 17.67 0.16
C PRO A 111 -20.28 16.73 1.04
N GLY A 112 -19.67 16.18 2.09
CA GLY A 112 -20.30 15.22 3.00
C GLY A 112 -20.44 13.80 2.45
N GLN A 113 -19.85 13.48 1.30
CA GLN A 113 -19.97 12.15 0.69
C GLN A 113 -19.18 11.10 1.45
N PHE A 114 -19.80 9.93 1.61
CA PHE A 114 -19.16 8.70 2.07
C PHE A 114 -19.33 7.62 1.01
N LYS A 115 -18.22 7.08 0.51
CA LYS A 115 -18.22 6.18 -0.65
C LYS A 115 -17.22 5.01 -0.44
N PRO A 116 -17.69 3.87 0.08
CA PRO A 116 -16.90 2.64 0.08
C PRO A 116 -16.78 2.10 -1.36
N LEU A 117 -15.58 1.63 -1.71
CA LEU A 117 -15.29 1.03 -3.02
C LEU A 117 -15.11 -0.48 -2.87
N LYS A 118 -15.19 -1.20 -3.99
CA LYS A 118 -14.93 -2.64 -3.99
C LYS A 118 -13.44 -2.90 -3.81
N SER A 119 -13.13 -4.01 -3.15
CA SER A 119 -11.75 -4.50 -3.07
C SER A 119 -11.17 -4.75 -4.47
N MET A 120 -9.91 -4.36 -4.66
CA MET A 120 -9.15 -4.56 -5.89
C MET A 120 -7.73 -5.03 -5.58
N LYS A 121 -7.11 -5.71 -6.55
CA LYS A 121 -5.69 -6.11 -6.46
C LYS A 121 -4.80 -5.00 -6.98
N ILE A 122 -3.65 -4.82 -6.33
CA ILE A 122 -2.59 -3.91 -6.78
C ILE A 122 -1.42 -4.68 -7.37
N GLU A 123 -0.52 -3.98 -8.07
CA GLU A 123 0.67 -4.63 -8.62
C GLU A 123 1.67 -4.99 -7.51
N ALA A 124 2.38 -6.12 -7.69
CA ALA A 124 3.37 -6.60 -6.74
C ALA A 124 4.51 -5.60 -6.47
N LYS A 125 4.83 -4.76 -7.46
CA LYS A 125 5.86 -3.72 -7.37
C LYS A 125 5.38 -2.41 -6.74
N THR A 126 4.10 -2.29 -6.38
CA THR A 126 3.61 -1.11 -5.69
C THR A 126 4.23 -1.04 -4.30
N GLN A 127 4.85 0.09 -3.97
CA GLN A 127 5.50 0.37 -2.68
C GLN A 127 4.88 1.58 -1.98
N PHE A 128 4.21 2.46 -2.72
CA PHE A 128 3.56 3.63 -2.17
C PHE A 128 2.17 3.83 -2.76
N LEU A 129 1.30 4.39 -1.94
CA LEU A 129 -0.01 4.87 -2.31
C LEU A 129 -0.09 6.35 -1.97
N ALA A 130 -0.35 7.18 -2.98
CA ALA A 130 -0.54 8.61 -2.81
C ALA A 130 -1.96 9.02 -3.18
N VAL A 131 -2.40 10.14 -2.63
CA VAL A 131 -3.61 10.83 -3.06
C VAL A 131 -3.26 12.29 -3.35
N ILE A 132 -3.76 12.79 -4.47
CA ILE A 132 -3.71 14.19 -4.86
C ILE A 132 -5.14 14.71 -4.84
N ALA A 133 -5.38 15.84 -4.18
CA ALA A 133 -6.66 16.53 -4.15
C ALA A 133 -6.54 17.91 -4.80
N HIS A 134 -7.39 18.17 -5.78
CA HIS A 134 -7.40 19.41 -6.55
C HIS A 134 -8.23 20.48 -5.84
N TYR A 135 -7.73 20.95 -4.70
CA TYR A 135 -8.33 22.07 -3.97
C TYR A 135 -8.17 23.40 -4.70
N THR A 136 -9.10 24.32 -4.40
CA THR A 136 -8.92 25.74 -4.67
C THR A 136 -7.75 26.25 -3.84
N GLY A 137 -6.77 26.89 -4.47
CA GLY A 137 -5.57 27.41 -3.79
C GLY A 137 -4.47 26.39 -3.53
N SER A 138 -4.49 25.22 -4.18
CA SER A 138 -3.39 24.24 -4.06
C SER A 138 -2.01 24.76 -4.47
N ASP A 139 -1.94 25.85 -5.23
CA ASP A 139 -0.71 26.54 -5.61
C ASP A 139 -0.21 27.58 -4.59
N THR A 140 -1.01 27.92 -3.57
CA THR A 140 -0.67 28.97 -2.58
C THR A 140 0.16 28.45 -1.41
N GLY A 141 0.18 27.12 -1.20
CA GLY A 141 0.81 26.48 -0.04
C GLY A 141 -0.03 26.55 1.25
N GLU A 142 -1.25 27.07 1.19
CA GLU A 142 -2.17 27.15 2.33
C GLU A 142 -2.94 25.84 2.56
N VAL A 143 -2.93 24.94 1.58
CA VAL A 143 -3.62 23.64 1.62
C VAL A 143 -2.63 22.48 1.42
N TYR A 144 -2.87 21.39 2.15
CA TYR A 144 -2.13 20.14 2.03
C TYR A 144 -2.84 19.24 1.01
N TRP A 145 -2.55 19.52 -0.26
CA TRP A 145 -3.21 18.91 -1.42
C TRP A 145 -2.80 17.46 -1.68
N MET A 146 -1.82 16.91 -0.97
CA MET A 146 -1.33 15.54 -1.16
C MET A 146 -1.01 14.87 0.16
N ASP A 147 -1.28 13.57 0.21
CA ASP A 147 -0.75 12.68 1.23
C ASP A 147 -0.26 11.37 0.59
N ILE A 148 0.67 10.68 1.26
CA ILE A 148 1.32 9.46 0.76
C ILE A 148 1.65 8.51 1.91
N VAL A 149 1.46 7.20 1.68
CA VAL A 149 1.80 6.15 2.64
C VAL A 149 2.55 5.00 1.98
N ASP A 150 3.47 4.40 2.73
CA ASP A 150 4.12 3.14 2.34
C ASP A 150 3.12 1.98 2.36
N ILE A 151 3.21 1.09 1.36
CA ILE A 151 2.46 -0.17 1.29
C ILE A 151 3.34 -1.28 0.69
N ASP A 152 3.05 -2.52 1.03
CA ASP A 152 3.61 -3.71 0.37
C ASP A 152 2.63 -4.24 -0.68
N GLY A 153 3.08 -4.30 -1.94
CA GLY A 153 2.35 -4.82 -3.09
C GLY A 153 2.09 -6.33 -3.06
N VAL A 154 2.66 -7.06 -2.11
CA VAL A 154 2.53 -8.52 -2.01
C VAL A 154 2.00 -8.98 -0.64
N GLY A 155 1.02 -9.87 -0.66
CA GLY A 155 0.60 -10.64 0.52
C GLY A 155 -0.18 -9.87 1.58
N GLN A 156 -0.56 -8.61 1.32
CA GLN A 156 -1.28 -7.77 2.29
C GLN A 156 -2.74 -7.53 1.89
N LYS A 157 -3.56 -7.20 2.89
CA LYS A 157 -4.94 -6.76 2.72
C LYS A 157 -5.13 -5.44 3.44
N TYR A 158 -5.25 -4.36 2.69
CA TYR A 158 -5.37 -3.01 3.25
C TYR A 158 -6.81 -2.55 3.28
N LYS A 159 -7.16 -1.86 4.37
CA LYS A 159 -8.33 -0.97 4.41
C LYS A 159 -7.81 0.46 4.45
N ILE A 160 -8.09 1.20 3.39
CA ILE A 160 -7.61 2.56 3.22
C ILE A 160 -8.79 3.53 3.30
N LEU A 161 -8.72 4.48 4.22
CA LEU A 161 -9.59 5.64 4.23
C LEU A 161 -8.85 6.81 3.60
N ILE A 162 -9.46 7.41 2.58
CA ILE A 162 -9.04 8.70 2.02
C ILE A 162 -10.03 9.74 2.52
N HIS A 163 -9.55 10.67 3.34
CA HIS A 163 -10.37 11.70 4.00
C HIS A 163 -10.04 13.07 3.45
N LEU A 164 -11.01 13.68 2.76
CA LEU A 164 -10.95 15.06 2.31
C LEU A 164 -11.54 15.96 3.38
N ARG A 165 -10.75 16.95 3.80
CA ARG A 165 -11.16 18.01 4.73
C ARG A 165 -11.14 19.36 3.98
N ALA A 166 -11.34 20.45 4.70
CA ALA A 166 -11.46 21.78 4.08
C ALA A 166 -10.22 22.22 3.29
N GLY A 167 -9.01 21.87 3.76
CA GLY A 167 -7.75 22.27 3.14
C GLY A 167 -6.64 21.23 3.29
N GLU A 168 -7.01 19.97 3.52
CA GLU A 168 -6.07 18.86 3.57
C GLU A 168 -6.74 17.57 3.12
N VAL A 169 -5.97 16.71 2.46
CA VAL A 169 -6.33 15.32 2.21
C VAL A 169 -5.44 14.42 3.06
N GLU A 170 -6.01 13.36 3.62
CA GLU A 170 -5.29 12.44 4.51
C GLU A 170 -5.60 10.97 4.14
N ILE A 171 -4.59 10.12 4.16
CA ILE A 171 -4.69 8.67 4.01
C ILE A 171 -4.55 8.01 5.39
N LYS A 172 -5.54 7.20 5.77
CA LYS A 172 -5.46 6.34 6.95
C LYS A 172 -5.48 4.88 6.54
N LYS A 173 -4.43 4.17 6.92
CA LYS A 173 -4.25 2.73 6.66
C LYS A 173 -4.51 1.92 7.93
N SER A 174 -5.27 0.84 7.79
CA SER A 174 -5.48 -0.19 8.81
C SER A 174 -5.17 -1.59 8.28
#